data_AF-A0AAU3I7D2-F1
#
_entry.id   AF-A0AAU3I7D2-F1
#
_cell.length_a   1.000
_cell.length_b   1.000
_cell.length_c   1.000
_cell.angle_alpha   90.00
_cell.angle_beta   90.00
_cell.angle_gamma   90.00
#
_symmetry.space_group_name_H-M   'P 1'
#
loop_
_entity.id
_entity.type
_entity.pdbx_description
1 polymer ?
#
loop_
_entity_poly.entity_id
_entity_poly.type
_entity_poly.pdbx_seq_one_letter_code
_entity_poly.pdbx_strand_id
1 'polypeptide(L)'
;MGNAPTSGRRVTAAAEGDVVVFLIGMRINRWRAVRHWLPALTAMPRMLKELTQDSDSGLLGHRSLSGGPRVFTVAQYWESREKLLAYASDQTGEHRPAWAAFNRRLRSSKGSVGVWHETYIVPAGSYESIYVDMPPTGLAAAWGVEPVERRGERAAQRLESRAS
;
A
#
# COMPACT_ATOMS: atom_id res chain seq x y z
N MET A 1 -3.27 -2.98 -16.41
CA MET A 1 -4.14 -1.83 -16.73
C MET A 1 -3.29 -0.70 -17.28
N GLY A 2 -3.76 0.00 -18.32
CA GLY A 2 -2.96 1.01 -19.01
C GLY A 2 -2.62 2.21 -18.12
N ASN A 3 -1.41 2.76 -18.28
CA ASN A 3 -0.96 3.99 -17.62
C ASN A 3 -1.58 5.27 -18.21
N ALA A 4 -2.57 5.14 -19.09
CA ALA A 4 -3.20 6.29 -19.73
C ALA A 4 -4.10 7.02 -18.72
N PRO A 5 -4.08 8.37 -18.69
CA PRO A 5 -5.03 9.14 -17.91
C PRO A 5 -6.48 8.82 -18.30
N THR A 6 -7.39 8.81 -17.34
CA THR A 6 -8.82 8.85 -17.64
C THR A 6 -9.19 10.27 -18.05
N SER A 7 -8.98 10.61 -19.33
CA SER A 7 -9.22 11.95 -19.85
C SER A 7 -10.72 12.32 -19.86
N GLY A 8 -11.05 13.48 -19.31
CA GLY A 8 -12.36 14.13 -19.45
C GLY A 8 -13.52 13.46 -18.72
N ARG A 9 -13.26 12.51 -17.79
CA ARG A 9 -14.30 11.83 -16.99
C ARG A 9 -13.89 11.71 -15.53
N ARG A 10 -14.87 11.88 -14.63
CA ARG A 10 -14.75 11.58 -13.20
C ARG A 10 -14.99 10.08 -13.01
N VAL A 11 -14.04 9.39 -12.40
CA VAL A 11 -14.16 7.96 -12.09
C VAL A 11 -13.93 7.71 -10.60
N THR A 12 -14.39 6.57 -10.11
CA THR A 12 -14.14 6.03 -8.76
C THR A 12 -13.49 4.66 -8.86
N ALA A 13 -12.87 4.20 -7.77
CA ALA A 13 -12.43 2.81 -7.66
C ALA A 13 -13.64 1.87 -7.66
N ALA A 14 -13.56 0.78 -8.43
CA ALA A 14 -14.57 -0.27 -8.50
C ALA A 14 -14.40 -1.31 -7.37
N ALA A 15 -13.99 -0.87 -6.18
CA ALA A 15 -13.66 -1.76 -5.06
C ALA A 15 -14.91 -2.37 -4.43
N GLU A 16 -14.99 -3.69 -4.36
CA GLU A 16 -16.11 -4.44 -3.78
C GLU A 16 -15.76 -4.97 -2.39
N GLY A 17 -16.72 -4.92 -1.47
CA GLY A 17 -16.52 -5.42 -0.11
C GLY A 17 -15.62 -4.53 0.76
N ASP A 18 -14.91 -5.15 1.69
CA ASP A 18 -14.02 -4.46 2.62
C ASP A 18 -12.68 -4.15 1.95
N VAL A 19 -12.12 -2.99 2.25
CA VAL A 19 -10.83 -2.55 1.73
C VAL A 19 -9.78 -2.62 2.83
N VAL A 20 -8.64 -3.25 2.52
CA VAL A 20 -7.48 -3.28 3.42
C VAL A 20 -6.35 -2.43 2.86
N VAL A 21 -5.96 -1.40 3.62
CA VAL A 21 -4.83 -0.52 3.30
C VAL A 21 -3.76 -0.70 4.34
N PHE A 22 -2.56 -1.06 3.90
CA PHE A 22 -1.38 -1.18 4.74
C PHE A 22 -0.36 -0.12 4.35
N LEU A 23 -0.09 0.81 5.26
CA LEU A 23 0.98 1.80 5.10
C LEU A 23 2.19 1.30 5.84
N ILE A 24 3.35 1.34 5.20
CA ILE A 24 4.63 1.05 5.83
C ILE A 24 5.65 2.07 5.37
N GLY A 25 6.45 2.57 6.30
CA GLY A 25 7.44 3.58 5.98
C GLY A 25 8.71 3.47 6.78
N MET A 26 9.73 4.13 6.24
CA MET A 26 11.05 4.26 6.82
C MET A 26 11.46 5.73 6.79
N ARG A 27 12.09 6.20 7.87
CA ARG A 27 12.74 7.51 7.94
C ARG A 27 14.22 7.37 8.26
N ILE A 28 15.06 8.02 7.45
CA ILE A 28 16.49 8.16 7.72
C ILE A 28 16.69 9.32 8.71
N ASN A 29 17.08 9.00 9.94
CA ASN A 29 17.36 10.02 10.97
C ASN A 29 18.80 10.53 10.87
N ARG A 30 19.75 9.65 10.52
CA ARG A 30 21.17 9.98 10.35
C ARG A 30 21.69 9.52 8.98
N TRP A 31 21.92 10.46 8.07
CA TRP A 31 22.40 10.18 6.72
C TRP A 31 23.68 9.36 6.66
N ARG A 32 24.67 9.71 7.49
CA ARG A 32 25.99 9.06 7.52
C ARG A 32 25.94 7.60 8.01
N ALA A 33 24.81 7.16 8.57
CA ALA A 33 24.62 5.81 9.09
C ALA A 33 24.18 4.81 7.99
N VAL A 34 24.81 4.86 6.81
CA VAL A 34 24.40 4.11 5.59
C VAL A 34 24.20 2.62 5.85
N ARG A 35 25.12 2.01 6.59
CA ARG A 35 25.06 0.57 6.97
C ARG A 35 23.79 0.17 7.74
N HIS A 36 23.09 1.13 8.36
CA HIS A 36 21.88 0.88 9.13
C HIS A 36 20.61 1.07 8.28
N TRP A 37 20.54 2.10 7.43
CA TRP A 37 19.33 2.40 6.66
C TRP A 37 19.29 1.75 5.27
N LEU A 38 20.43 1.53 4.60
CA LEU A 38 20.45 0.98 3.23
C LEU A 38 19.86 -0.43 3.12
N PRO A 39 20.13 -1.37 4.06
CA PRO A 39 19.49 -2.68 4.03
C PRO A 39 17.96 -2.62 4.21
N ALA A 40 17.47 -1.73 5.07
CA ALA A 40 16.03 -1.53 5.26
C ALA A 40 15.37 -0.95 4.00
N LEU A 41 16.03 0.02 3.35
CA LEU A 41 15.57 0.63 2.09
C LEU A 41 15.43 -0.40 0.96
N THR A 42 16.33 -1.38 0.91
CA THR A 42 16.38 -2.39 -0.16
C THR A 42 15.52 -3.63 0.13
N ALA A 43 15.02 -3.80 1.36
CA ALA A 43 14.19 -4.94 1.73
C ALA A 43 12.77 -4.83 1.14
N MET A 44 12.13 -3.66 1.26
CA MET A 44 10.76 -3.45 0.80
C MET A 44 10.55 -3.75 -0.70
N PRO A 45 11.43 -3.28 -1.63
CA PRO A 45 11.29 -3.63 -3.03
C PRO A 45 11.36 -5.14 -3.34
N ARG A 46 12.10 -5.93 -2.53
CA ARG A 46 12.18 -7.38 -2.70
C ARG A 46 10.89 -8.07 -2.28
N MET A 47 10.36 -7.70 -1.12
CA MET A 47 9.08 -8.21 -0.63
C MET A 47 7.94 -7.86 -1.60
N LEU A 48 7.89 -6.62 -2.11
CA LEU A 48 6.89 -6.23 -3.10
C LEU A 48 7.02 -7.00 -4.41
N LYS A 49 8.26 -7.30 -4.84
CA LYS A 49 8.50 -8.12 -6.04
C LYS A 49 7.97 -9.54 -5.84
N GLU A 50 8.25 -10.18 -4.72
CA GLU A 50 7.71 -11.49 -4.35
C GLU A 50 6.17 -11.47 -4.39
N LEU A 51 5.55 -10.53 -3.68
CA LEU A 51 4.09 -10.38 -3.64
C LEU A 51 3.46 -10.16 -5.01
N THR A 52 4.11 -9.38 -5.88
CA THR A 52 3.57 -9.09 -7.22
C THR A 52 3.74 -10.27 -8.18
N GLN A 53 4.67 -11.20 -7.89
CA GLN A 53 4.87 -12.41 -8.70
C GLN A 53 3.92 -13.54 -8.33
N ASP A 54 3.39 -13.52 -7.12
CA ASP A 54 2.40 -14.49 -6.63
C ASP A 54 0.99 -13.89 -6.68
N SER A 55 0.17 -14.38 -7.61
CA SER A 55 -1.23 -13.95 -7.75
C SER A 55 -2.09 -14.31 -6.53
N ASP A 56 -1.70 -15.32 -5.76
CA ASP A 56 -2.47 -15.78 -4.60
C ASP A 56 -2.10 -15.03 -3.32
N SER A 57 -1.02 -14.23 -3.34
CA SER A 57 -0.51 -13.46 -2.20
C SER A 57 -1.55 -12.52 -1.57
N GLY A 58 -2.51 -12.06 -2.37
CA GLY A 58 -3.55 -11.10 -1.94
C GLY A 58 -3.15 -9.64 -2.01
N LEU A 59 -1.94 -9.32 -2.49
CA LEU A 59 -1.57 -7.94 -2.79
C LEU A 59 -2.21 -7.50 -4.11
N LEU A 60 -3.19 -6.59 -4.03
CA LEU A 60 -3.87 -6.04 -5.20
C LEU A 60 -3.07 -4.93 -5.88
N GLY A 61 -2.24 -4.23 -5.11
CA GLY A 61 -1.35 -3.21 -5.65
C GLY A 61 -0.59 -2.46 -4.57
N HIS A 62 0.42 -1.71 -4.99
CA HIS A 62 1.20 -0.87 -4.10
C HIS A 62 1.59 0.45 -4.76
N ARG A 63 1.86 1.47 -3.95
CA ARG A 63 2.33 2.78 -4.41
C ARG A 63 3.38 3.32 -3.45
N SER A 64 4.53 3.70 -4.00
CA SER A 64 5.54 4.46 -3.27
C SER A 64 5.10 5.92 -3.15
N LEU A 65 5.09 6.43 -1.92
CA LEU A 65 4.80 7.81 -1.59
C LEU A 65 6.11 8.47 -1.12
N SER A 66 6.52 9.54 -1.83
CA SER A 66 7.71 10.31 -1.46
C SER A 66 7.36 11.26 -0.32
N GLY A 67 8.14 11.23 0.76
CA GLY A 67 8.11 12.23 1.83
C GLY A 67 9.36 13.13 1.82
N GLY A 68 9.97 13.30 0.65
CA GLY A 68 11.28 13.94 0.49
C GLY A 68 12.44 12.94 0.59
N PRO A 69 13.69 13.42 0.67
CA PRO A 69 14.86 12.56 0.48
C PRO A 69 15.08 11.53 1.59
N ARG A 70 14.48 11.72 2.76
CA ARG A 70 14.68 10.87 3.96
C ARG A 70 13.52 9.96 4.29
N VAL A 71 12.37 10.15 3.67
CA VAL A 71 11.11 9.50 4.06
C VAL A 71 10.59 8.71 2.88
N PHE A 72 10.51 7.41 3.10
CA PHE A 72 10.05 6.44 2.12
C PHE A 72 8.81 5.79 2.70
N THR A 73 7.68 5.93 2.02
CA THR A 73 6.43 5.32 2.43
C THR A 73 5.92 4.47 1.28
N VAL A 74 5.34 3.32 1.58
CA VAL A 74 4.63 2.46 0.63
C VAL A 74 3.22 2.27 1.15
N ALA A 75 2.24 2.61 0.33
CA ALA A 75 0.86 2.21 0.52
C ALA A 75 0.62 0.92 -0.23
N GLN A 76 0.09 -0.09 0.44
CA GLN A 76 -0.25 -1.40 -0.11
C GLN A 76 -1.76 -1.61 0.03
N TYR A 77 -2.37 -2.22 -0.99
CA TYR A 77 -3.79 -2.52 -1.05
C TYR A 77 -3.94 -4.03 -1.10
N TRP A 78 -4.72 -4.58 -0.18
CA TRP A 78 -4.86 -6.01 0.02
C TRP A 78 -6.31 -6.45 -0.19
N GLU A 79 -6.47 -7.66 -0.71
CA GLU A 79 -7.76 -8.30 -0.94
C GLU A 79 -8.50 -8.56 0.38
N SER A 80 -7.77 -8.93 1.44
CA SER A 80 -8.35 -9.21 2.74
C SER A 80 -7.36 -9.05 3.88
N ARG A 81 -7.88 -8.95 5.10
CA ARG A 81 -7.07 -8.91 6.32
C ARG A 81 -6.33 -10.23 6.49
N GLU A 82 -7.00 -11.34 6.17
CA GLU A 82 -6.51 -12.70 6.35
C GLU A 82 -5.29 -12.93 5.48
N LYS A 83 -5.30 -12.51 4.21
CA LYS A 83 -4.14 -12.62 3.33
C LYS A 83 -2.97 -11.73 3.76
N LEU A 84 -3.25 -10.50 4.20
CA LEU A 84 -2.21 -9.62 4.78
C LEU A 84 -1.55 -10.28 6.00
N LEU A 85 -2.33 -10.84 6.92
CA LEU A 85 -1.82 -11.49 8.13
C LEU A 85 -1.09 -12.81 7.82
N ALA A 86 -1.58 -13.57 6.84
CA ALA A 86 -0.91 -14.76 6.34
C ALA A 86 0.50 -14.40 5.84
N TYR A 87 0.62 -13.36 4.99
CA TYR A 87 1.92 -12.90 4.53
C TYR A 87 2.82 -12.40 5.67
N ALA A 88 2.28 -11.62 6.59
CA ALA A 88 3.04 -11.08 7.71
C ALA A 88 3.59 -12.17 8.65
N SER A 89 2.88 -13.30 8.76
CA SER A 89 3.24 -14.44 9.62
C SER A 89 3.95 -15.58 8.89
N ASP A 90 4.02 -15.53 7.55
CA ASP A 90 4.68 -16.54 6.75
C ASP A 90 6.17 -16.65 7.12
N GLN A 91 6.60 -17.90 7.30
CA GLN A 91 7.96 -18.25 7.67
C GLN A 91 8.85 -18.51 6.47
N THR A 92 8.27 -18.64 5.28
CA THR A 92 8.97 -19.04 4.05
C THR A 92 9.25 -17.87 3.09
N GLY A 93 8.40 -16.85 3.08
CA GLY A 93 8.58 -15.65 2.26
C GLY A 93 9.64 -14.67 2.76
N GLU A 94 9.92 -13.66 1.95
CA GLU A 94 10.95 -12.64 2.16
C GLU A 94 10.70 -11.76 3.40
N HIS A 95 9.46 -11.68 3.90
CA HIS A 95 9.11 -10.86 5.05
C HIS A 95 9.91 -11.23 6.32
N ARG A 96 9.97 -12.52 6.67
CA ARG A 96 10.66 -12.99 7.88
C ARG A 96 12.18 -12.69 7.88
N PRO A 97 12.97 -13.07 6.86
CA PRO A 97 14.40 -12.77 6.85
C PRO A 97 14.66 -11.27 6.81
N ALA A 98 13.85 -10.49 6.08
CA ALA A 98 13.93 -9.03 6.08
C ALA A 98 13.68 -8.45 7.49
N TRP A 99 12.62 -8.88 8.16
CA TRP A 99 12.28 -8.43 9.51
C TRP A 99 13.34 -8.81 10.54
N ALA A 100 13.85 -10.04 10.49
CA ALA A 100 14.92 -10.49 11.38
C ALA A 100 16.23 -9.69 11.15
N ALA A 101 16.59 -9.45 9.89
CA ALA A 101 17.75 -8.66 9.50
C ALA A 101 17.61 -7.18 9.93
N PHE A 102 16.40 -6.64 9.86
CA PHE A 102 16.06 -5.31 10.30
C PHE A 102 16.13 -5.18 11.83
N ASN A 103 15.50 -6.09 12.57
CA ASN A 103 15.52 -6.10 14.04
C ASN A 103 16.95 -6.21 14.62
N ARG A 104 17.81 -7.04 14.01
CA ARG A 104 19.23 -7.11 14.39
C ARG A 104 19.94 -5.76 14.22
N ARG A 105 19.63 -5.01 13.17
CA ARG A 105 20.24 -3.71 12.85
C ARG A 105 19.65 -2.57 13.67
N LEU A 106 18.35 -2.60 13.97
CA LEU A 106 17.70 -1.63 14.84
C LEU A 106 18.41 -1.55 16.18
N ARG A 107 18.70 -2.70 16.80
CA ARG A 107 19.41 -2.78 18.09
C ARG A 107 20.77 -2.06 18.07
N SER A 108 21.51 -2.11 16.96
CA SER A 108 22.81 -1.44 16.82
C SER A 108 22.73 -0.04 16.21
N SER A 109 21.54 0.38 15.72
CA SER A 109 21.37 1.63 14.98
C SER A 109 21.41 2.89 15.84
N LYS A 110 21.18 2.78 17.17
CA LYS A 110 21.06 3.93 18.09
C LYS A 110 20.14 5.04 17.53
N GLY A 111 19.01 4.65 16.93
CA GLY A 111 18.01 5.57 16.38
C GLY A 111 18.38 6.19 15.03
N SER A 112 19.37 5.64 14.31
CA SER A 112 19.79 6.14 12.99
C SER A 112 18.74 5.99 11.89
N VAL A 113 17.81 5.04 12.06
CA VAL A 113 16.69 4.75 11.16
C VAL A 113 15.45 4.46 11.98
N GLY A 114 14.30 4.99 11.55
CA GLY A 114 12.99 4.65 12.09
C GLY A 114 12.17 3.90 11.04
N VAL A 115 11.31 3.00 11.48
CA VAL A 115 10.25 2.41 10.66
C VAL A 115 8.93 2.53 11.38
N TRP A 116 7.85 2.51 10.62
CA TRP A 116 6.49 2.52 11.12
C TRP A 116 5.60 1.77 10.15
N HIS A 117 4.45 1.29 10.64
CA HIS A 117 3.40 0.76 9.80
C HIS A 117 2.02 1.03 10.42
N GLU A 118 1.02 1.14 9.57
CA GLU A 118 -0.38 1.35 9.93
C GLU A 118 -1.24 0.41 9.08
N THR A 119 -2.24 -0.23 9.69
CA THR A 119 -3.15 -1.14 8.99
C THR A 119 -4.57 -0.63 9.17
N TYR A 120 -5.26 -0.41 8.05
CA TYR A 120 -6.65 0.02 8.00
C TYR A 120 -7.48 -1.08 7.37
N ILE A 121 -8.48 -1.55 8.12
CA ILE A 121 -9.53 -2.43 7.61
C ILE A 121 -10.77 -1.57 7.54
N VAL A 122 -11.18 -1.22 6.31
CA VAL A 122 -12.24 -0.26 6.07
C VAL A 122 -13.44 -1.02 5.52
N PRO A 123 -14.55 -1.09 6.29
CA PRO A 123 -15.75 -1.80 5.85
C PRO A 123 -16.32 -1.26 4.54
N ALA A 124 -17.03 -2.11 3.79
CA ALA A 124 -17.84 -1.70 2.65
C ALA A 124 -18.76 -0.53 3.03
N GLY A 125 -18.75 0.55 2.24
CA GLY A 125 -19.48 1.78 2.58
C GLY A 125 -18.82 2.59 3.70
N SER A 126 -17.50 2.52 3.86
CA SER A 126 -16.74 3.41 4.76
C SER A 126 -15.51 4.01 4.08
N TYR A 127 -15.45 3.92 2.74
CA TYR A 127 -14.43 4.53 1.90
C TYR A 127 -15.08 5.15 0.67
N GLU A 128 -14.47 6.22 0.16
CA GLU A 128 -14.85 6.82 -1.11
C GLU A 128 -13.58 7.28 -1.85
N SER A 129 -13.66 7.35 -3.17
CA SER A 129 -12.54 7.77 -4.00
C SER A 129 -13.03 8.53 -5.22
N ILE A 130 -12.21 9.45 -5.72
CA ILE A 130 -12.47 10.13 -6.97
C ILE A 130 -11.17 10.40 -7.72
N TYR A 131 -11.20 10.21 -9.02
CA TYR A 131 -10.07 10.43 -9.92
C TYR A 131 -10.55 11.22 -11.14
N VAL A 132 -9.77 12.23 -11.53
CA VAL A 132 -10.04 13.12 -12.67
C VAL A 132 -8.73 13.35 -13.39
N ASP A 133 -8.67 13.09 -14.69
CA ASP A 133 -7.48 13.29 -15.54
C ASP A 133 -6.19 12.68 -14.98
N MET A 134 -6.31 11.56 -14.26
CA MET A 134 -5.21 10.83 -13.63
C MET A 134 -5.13 9.41 -14.18
N PRO A 135 -3.92 8.85 -14.36
CA PRO A 135 -3.76 7.41 -14.49
C PRO A 135 -4.33 6.68 -13.25
N PRO A 136 -4.83 5.44 -13.39
CA PRO A 136 -5.30 4.66 -12.25
C PRO A 136 -4.25 4.62 -11.13
N THR A 137 -4.67 4.96 -9.92
CA THR A 137 -3.79 5.04 -8.75
C THR A 137 -4.52 4.69 -7.46
N GLY A 138 -3.77 4.17 -6.49
CA GLY A 138 -4.34 3.79 -5.20
C GLY A 138 -5.41 2.72 -5.37
N LEU A 139 -6.58 2.92 -4.77
CA LEU A 139 -7.72 2.00 -4.89
C LEU A 139 -8.12 1.72 -6.34
N ALA A 140 -8.12 2.74 -7.22
CA ALA A 140 -8.42 2.55 -8.64
C ALA A 140 -7.43 1.66 -9.38
N ALA A 141 -6.16 1.62 -8.96
CA ALA A 141 -5.19 0.70 -9.53
C ALA A 141 -5.35 -0.72 -8.98
N ALA A 142 -5.76 -0.85 -7.73
CA ALA A 142 -5.96 -2.13 -7.05
C ALA A 142 -7.25 -2.85 -7.48
N TRP A 143 -8.33 -2.09 -7.69
CA TRP A 143 -9.68 -2.61 -7.95
C TRP A 143 -10.24 -2.24 -9.32
N GLY A 144 -9.49 -1.48 -10.12
CA GLY A 144 -10.01 -0.91 -11.36
C GLY A 144 -10.88 0.33 -11.13
N VAL A 145 -11.43 0.84 -12.22
CA VAL A 145 -12.18 2.10 -12.27
C VAL A 145 -13.58 1.89 -12.83
N GLU A 146 -14.53 2.66 -12.32
CA GLU A 146 -15.89 2.78 -12.87
C GLU A 146 -16.35 4.25 -12.90
N PRO A 147 -17.36 4.60 -13.73
CA PRO A 147 -17.93 5.94 -13.73
C PRO A 147 -18.44 6.34 -12.33
N VAL A 148 -18.18 7.57 -11.91
CA VAL A 148 -18.52 8.04 -10.55
C VAL A 148 -20.02 7.93 -10.25
N GLU A 149 -20.85 8.07 -11.29
CA GLU A 149 -22.30 8.00 -11.25
C GLU A 149 -22.82 6.65 -10.74
N ARG A 150 -22.03 5.56 -10.88
CA ARG A 150 -22.42 4.24 -10.38
C ARG A 150 -22.43 4.14 -8.86
N ARG A 151 -21.61 4.95 -8.17
CA ARG A 151 -21.57 5.01 -6.69
C ARG A 151 -22.18 6.27 -6.11
N GLY A 152 -22.33 7.31 -6.92
CA GLY A 152 -22.93 8.57 -6.52
C GLY A 152 -22.02 9.76 -6.78
N GLU A 153 -22.64 10.85 -7.20
CA GLU A 153 -21.97 12.09 -7.58
C GLU A 153 -21.33 12.80 -6.37
N ARG A 154 -21.97 12.67 -5.20
CA ARG A 154 -21.53 13.29 -3.94
C ARG A 154 -20.74 12.29 -3.08
N ALA A 155 -19.78 12.79 -2.30
CA ALA A 155 -18.98 11.96 -1.41
C ALA A 155 -19.85 11.19 -0.39
N ALA A 156 -20.87 11.83 0.19
CA ALA A 156 -21.79 11.18 1.12
C ALA A 156 -22.51 9.97 0.49
N GLN A 157 -22.96 10.10 -0.77
CA GLN A 157 -23.61 9.01 -1.49
C GLN A 157 -22.65 7.83 -1.70
N ARG A 158 -21.37 8.10 -2.00
CA ARG A 158 -20.36 7.06 -2.15
C ARG A 158 -20.01 6.37 -0.84
N LEU A 159 -20.00 7.11 0.26
CA LEU A 159 -19.81 6.54 1.61
C LEU A 159 -21.02 5.72 2.05
N GLU A 160 -22.23 6.01 1.57
CA GLU A 160 -23.42 5.19 1.85
C GLU A 160 -23.57 4.02 0.87
N SER A 161 -22.95 4.10 -0.32
CA SER A 161 -22.98 3.05 -1.32
C SER A 161 -22.23 1.82 -0.84
N ARG A 162 -22.97 0.76 -0.54
CA ARG A 162 -22.40 -0.58 -0.44
C ARG A 162 -22.19 -1.03 -1.89
N ALA A 163 -20.94 -1.33 -2.26
CA ALA A 163 -20.67 -1.98 -3.54
C ALA A 163 -21.61 -3.17 -3.67
N SER A 164 -22.43 -3.16 -4.73
CA SER A 164 -23.55 -4.10 -4.93
C SER A 164 -23.06 -5.41 -5.51
#